data_AF-A0A927V219-F1
#
_entry.id   AF-A0A927V219-F1
#
_cell.length_a   1.000
_cell.length_b   1.000
_cell.length_c   1.000
_cell.angle_alpha   90.00
_cell.angle_beta   90.00
_cell.angle_gamma   90.00
#
_symmetry.space_group_name_H-M   'P 1'
#
loop_
_entity.id
_entity.type
_entity.pdbx_description
1 polymer ?
#
loop_
_entity_poly.entity_id
_entity_poly.type
_entity_poly.pdbx_seq_one_letter_code
_entity_poly.pdbx_strand_id
1 'polypeptide(L)'
;MGIEELEKYVEVFIAPDKMSADLFMSEDLQEVGITLDMLKDFIESRGVVFGVDENVLSDAVNNHKCYQMITFANGTEVVEGRDGYFDYMFDIENSKRAGKPKIAEDGSVNYKELNIVECVNAGQVLAKYHPKVDGVNGTTVTGDIIKASLKKDMPPLRGKGFSRSEDGLTYTADIDGRPAMKYGMLEISNVFEVSGNVDLSTGNVYFNGDLIVTGNITSGMVVKTTGTITVNGMIEAADVIAGGSILVKGGILGGSKANIQSDGDVIALFIENANVRAGLNVLTDCIVNGEVYAYQDVVVTKKSTKSGKAGSIIGGTVTANRLIKADNIGALTGMKTELGVGIPYKVHREYMGFKMELENAQAELSKIENAIAMVEKRQGVNIELRTKLIKAKIDKASYVYKYREICEKAERNINMGKGAYIVATGTIHAGVILKIDEATTVIDDEYNSIVFKRKEDKIVSFKYTPPTE
;
A
#
# COMPACT_ATOMS: atom_id res chain seq x y z
N MET A 1 -36.11 -17.40 -75.38
CA MET A 1 -37.04 -16.68 -74.49
C MET A 1 -36.30 -15.49 -73.93
N GLY A 2 -36.88 -14.30 -74.04
CA GLY A 2 -36.27 -13.08 -73.45
C GLY A 2 -36.60 -12.95 -71.96
N ILE A 3 -35.87 -12.09 -71.25
CA ILE A 3 -36.13 -11.75 -69.83
C ILE A 3 -37.60 -11.30 -69.64
N GLU A 4 -38.18 -10.58 -70.60
CA GLU A 4 -39.58 -10.12 -70.58
C GLU A 4 -40.63 -11.25 -70.68
N GLU A 5 -40.28 -12.39 -71.28
CA GLU A 5 -41.18 -13.55 -71.35
C GLU A 5 -41.14 -14.39 -70.06
N LEU A 6 -40.00 -14.39 -69.34
CA LEU A 6 -39.85 -15.03 -68.04
C LEU A 6 -40.71 -14.39 -66.95
N GLU A 7 -41.00 -13.08 -67.05
CA GLU A 7 -41.83 -12.36 -66.07
C GLU A 7 -43.27 -12.90 -65.96
N LYS A 8 -43.76 -13.62 -66.98
CA LYS A 8 -45.10 -14.23 -66.96
C LYS A 8 -45.17 -15.47 -66.06
N TYR A 9 -44.03 -16.08 -65.79
CA TYR A 9 -43.92 -17.39 -65.14
C TYR A 9 -43.14 -17.36 -63.83
N VAL A 10 -42.26 -16.37 -63.67
CA VAL A 10 -41.34 -16.25 -62.53
C VAL A 10 -41.43 -14.86 -61.92
N GLU A 11 -41.70 -14.81 -60.63
CA GLU A 11 -41.69 -13.60 -59.82
C GLU A 11 -40.60 -13.67 -58.74
N VAL A 12 -39.89 -12.57 -58.55
CA VAL A 12 -38.85 -12.42 -57.51
C VAL A 12 -39.32 -11.38 -56.51
N PHE A 13 -39.36 -11.78 -55.25
CA PHE A 13 -39.74 -10.92 -54.13
C PHE A 13 -38.52 -10.64 -53.28
N ILE A 14 -38.11 -9.38 -53.20
CA ILE A 14 -37.06 -8.94 -52.28
C ILE A 14 -37.75 -8.43 -51.01
N ALA A 15 -37.34 -8.93 -49.85
CA ALA A 15 -37.86 -8.47 -48.58
C ALA A 15 -37.64 -6.95 -48.39
N PRO A 16 -38.48 -6.24 -47.64
CA PRO A 16 -38.34 -4.79 -47.46
C PRO A 16 -36.99 -4.34 -46.86
N ASP A 17 -36.37 -5.18 -46.03
CA ASP A 17 -35.03 -4.99 -45.46
C ASP A 17 -33.89 -5.38 -46.42
N LYS A 18 -34.24 -5.96 -47.58
CA LYS A 18 -33.35 -6.50 -48.60
C LYS A 18 -32.41 -7.60 -48.08
N MET A 19 -32.76 -8.27 -46.97
CA MET A 19 -31.91 -9.32 -46.39
C MET A 19 -32.22 -10.70 -46.92
N SER A 20 -33.34 -10.90 -47.59
CA SER A 20 -33.67 -12.13 -48.29
C SER A 20 -34.36 -11.86 -49.63
N ALA A 21 -34.24 -12.83 -50.55
CA ALA A 21 -35.04 -12.86 -51.77
C ALA A 21 -35.71 -14.23 -51.93
N ASP A 22 -36.99 -14.18 -52.27
CA ASP A 22 -37.84 -15.33 -52.50
C ASP A 22 -38.22 -15.42 -53.98
N LEU A 23 -38.27 -16.65 -54.49
CA LEU A 23 -38.65 -16.99 -55.85
C LEU A 23 -40.04 -17.63 -55.83
N PHE A 24 -40.92 -17.18 -56.71
CA PHE A 24 -42.21 -17.82 -56.97
C PHE A 24 -42.33 -18.18 -58.45
N MET A 25 -42.80 -19.39 -58.72
CA MET A 25 -43.01 -19.90 -60.07
C MET A 25 -44.47 -20.34 -60.23
N SER A 26 -45.15 -19.81 -61.25
CA SER A 26 -46.59 -20.00 -61.48
C SER A 26 -46.93 -21.16 -62.42
N GLU A 27 -45.95 -21.71 -63.13
CA GLU A 27 -46.09 -22.88 -64.01
C GLU A 27 -44.80 -23.71 -64.02
N ASP A 28 -44.90 -24.96 -64.49
CA ASP A 28 -43.76 -25.85 -64.59
C ASP A 28 -42.76 -25.35 -65.65
N LEU A 29 -41.58 -24.95 -65.18
CA LEU A 29 -40.49 -24.42 -66.00
C LEU A 29 -40.03 -25.37 -67.12
N GLN A 30 -40.32 -26.67 -67.02
CA GLN A 30 -39.98 -27.66 -68.04
C GLN A 30 -40.82 -27.50 -69.31
N GLU A 31 -42.10 -27.13 -69.16
CA GLU A 31 -43.02 -26.90 -70.28
C GLU A 31 -42.67 -25.60 -71.03
N VAL A 32 -42.01 -24.67 -70.33
CA VAL A 32 -41.61 -23.34 -70.82
C VAL A 32 -40.15 -23.32 -71.33
N GLY A 33 -39.32 -24.30 -70.92
CA GLY A 33 -37.93 -24.44 -71.37
C GLY A 33 -36.94 -23.48 -70.68
N ILE A 34 -37.18 -23.13 -69.41
CA ILE A 34 -36.32 -22.22 -68.65
C ILE A 34 -35.10 -22.98 -68.09
N THR A 35 -33.91 -22.42 -68.28
CA THR A 35 -32.64 -22.99 -67.79
C THR A 35 -32.14 -22.25 -66.55
N LEU A 36 -31.24 -22.88 -65.78
CA LEU A 36 -30.60 -22.26 -64.61
C LEU A 36 -29.91 -20.94 -64.98
N ASP A 37 -29.25 -20.88 -66.13
CA ASP A 37 -28.55 -19.66 -66.60
C ASP A 37 -29.54 -18.54 -66.91
N MET A 38 -30.66 -18.85 -67.56
CA MET A 38 -31.74 -17.87 -67.78
C MET A 38 -32.35 -17.37 -66.47
N LEU A 39 -32.48 -18.25 -65.47
CA LEU A 39 -32.98 -17.87 -64.15
C LEU A 39 -31.97 -16.99 -63.39
N LYS A 40 -30.67 -17.27 -63.51
CA LYS A 40 -29.59 -16.45 -62.94
C LYS A 40 -29.57 -15.05 -63.56
N ASP A 41 -29.63 -14.95 -64.89
CA ASP A 41 -29.71 -13.67 -65.60
C ASP A 41 -30.98 -12.89 -65.19
N PHE A 42 -32.09 -13.60 -65.00
CA PHE A 42 -33.35 -13.02 -64.57
C PHE A 42 -33.28 -12.45 -63.15
N ILE A 43 -32.80 -13.20 -62.15
CA ILE A 43 -32.70 -12.71 -60.76
C ILE A 43 -31.72 -11.54 -60.63
N GLU A 44 -30.63 -11.54 -61.42
CA GLU A 44 -29.66 -10.45 -61.46
C GLU A 44 -30.31 -9.19 -62.05
N SER A 45 -31.10 -9.34 -63.12
CA SER A 45 -31.89 -8.23 -63.71
C SER A 45 -32.95 -7.66 -62.76
N ARG A 46 -33.40 -8.46 -61.79
CA ARG A 46 -34.30 -8.05 -60.69
C ARG A 46 -33.57 -7.46 -59.49
N GLY A 47 -32.25 -7.35 -59.56
CA GLY A 47 -31.41 -6.70 -58.56
C GLY A 47 -30.94 -7.62 -57.43
N VAL A 48 -31.09 -8.95 -57.55
CA VAL A 48 -30.50 -9.90 -56.61
C VAL A 48 -29.12 -10.32 -57.13
N VAL A 49 -28.07 -9.81 -56.49
CA VAL A 49 -26.67 -9.92 -56.96
C VAL A 49 -25.73 -10.55 -55.93
N PHE A 50 -26.22 -10.80 -54.71
CA PHE A 50 -25.41 -11.32 -53.60
C PHE A 50 -26.17 -12.37 -52.79
N GLY A 51 -25.44 -13.33 -52.22
CA GLY A 51 -25.99 -14.30 -51.27
C GLY A 51 -26.88 -15.38 -51.89
N VAL A 52 -26.81 -15.56 -53.20
CA VAL A 52 -27.59 -16.55 -53.96
C VAL A 52 -27.09 -17.96 -53.68
N ASP A 53 -28.00 -18.85 -53.30
CA ASP A 53 -27.75 -20.29 -53.18
C ASP A 53 -28.09 -21.00 -54.50
N GLU A 54 -27.06 -21.30 -55.28
CA GLU A 54 -27.22 -21.96 -56.57
C GLU A 54 -27.82 -23.37 -56.48
N ASN A 55 -27.66 -24.05 -55.34
CA ASN A 55 -28.24 -25.37 -55.16
C ASN A 55 -29.76 -25.26 -55.02
N VAL A 56 -30.24 -24.25 -54.30
CA VAL A 56 -31.68 -23.99 -54.14
C VAL A 56 -32.31 -23.63 -55.49
N LEU A 57 -31.65 -22.81 -56.30
CA LEU A 57 -32.11 -22.49 -57.65
C LEU A 57 -32.10 -23.72 -58.57
N SER A 58 -31.04 -24.52 -58.53
CA SER A 58 -30.94 -25.75 -59.34
C SER A 58 -31.99 -26.78 -58.95
N ASP A 59 -32.24 -26.93 -57.65
CA ASP A 59 -33.29 -27.78 -57.11
C ASP A 59 -34.69 -27.29 -57.50
N ALA A 60 -34.91 -25.96 -57.47
CA ALA A 60 -36.17 -25.36 -57.90
C ALA A 60 -36.50 -25.66 -59.37
N VAL A 61 -35.49 -25.58 -60.25
CA VAL A 61 -35.62 -25.86 -61.69
C VAL A 61 -35.74 -27.37 -61.97
N ASN A 62 -34.87 -28.20 -61.39
CA ASN A 62 -34.80 -29.64 -61.70
C ASN A 62 -35.94 -30.46 -61.09
N ASN A 63 -36.50 -30.00 -59.96
CA ASN A 63 -37.60 -30.69 -59.26
C ASN A 63 -38.94 -29.96 -59.39
N HIS A 64 -39.06 -29.03 -60.34
CA HIS A 64 -40.33 -28.41 -60.75
C HIS A 64 -41.11 -27.80 -59.57
N LYS A 65 -40.40 -27.10 -58.68
CA LYS A 65 -40.94 -26.58 -57.42
C LYS A 65 -41.86 -25.38 -57.63
N CYS A 66 -43.07 -25.60 -58.15
CA CYS A 66 -44.03 -24.54 -58.49
C CYS A 66 -45.00 -24.21 -57.34
N TYR A 67 -45.67 -23.06 -57.44
CA TYR A 67 -46.72 -22.61 -56.52
C TYR A 67 -46.30 -22.50 -55.04
N GLN A 68 -45.02 -22.27 -54.78
CA GLN A 68 -44.47 -22.05 -53.45
C GLN A 68 -43.41 -20.95 -53.47
N MET A 69 -43.24 -20.27 -52.33
CA MET A 69 -42.16 -19.30 -52.12
C MET A 69 -40.88 -20.04 -51.73
N ILE A 70 -39.80 -19.78 -52.46
CA ILE A 70 -38.49 -20.40 -52.23
C ILE A 70 -37.48 -19.31 -51.93
N THR A 71 -37.00 -19.24 -50.69
CA THR A 71 -35.88 -18.35 -50.34
C THR A 71 -34.60 -18.86 -51.00
N PHE A 72 -34.11 -18.12 -51.98
CA PHE A 72 -32.96 -18.52 -52.79
C PHE A 72 -31.74 -17.61 -52.60
N ALA A 73 -31.89 -16.48 -51.90
CA ALA A 73 -30.78 -15.62 -51.55
C ALA A 73 -30.93 -15.05 -50.13
N ASN A 74 -29.82 -14.96 -49.40
CA ASN A 74 -29.73 -14.34 -48.09
C ASN A 74 -28.54 -13.37 -48.02
N GLY A 75 -28.80 -12.17 -47.52
CA GLY A 75 -27.76 -11.21 -47.17
C GLY A 75 -26.94 -11.69 -45.97
N THR A 76 -25.80 -11.04 -45.75
CA THR A 76 -24.99 -11.23 -44.54
C THR A 76 -25.31 -10.13 -43.55
N GLU A 77 -25.72 -10.49 -42.32
CA GLU A 77 -26.00 -9.52 -41.27
C GLU A 77 -24.73 -8.77 -40.85
N VAL A 78 -24.92 -7.52 -40.39
CA VAL A 78 -23.85 -6.72 -39.80
C VAL A 78 -23.49 -7.27 -38.41
N VAL A 79 -22.19 -7.45 -38.15
CA VAL A 79 -21.70 -7.86 -36.83
C VAL A 79 -21.13 -6.62 -36.13
N GLU A 80 -21.81 -6.17 -35.08
CA GLU A 80 -21.39 -5.00 -34.32
C GLU A 80 -20.11 -5.27 -33.51
N GLY A 81 -19.15 -4.34 -33.62
CA GLY A 81 -17.93 -4.34 -32.83
C GLY A 81 -18.13 -3.82 -31.40
N ARG A 82 -17.04 -3.74 -30.63
CA ARG A 82 -17.03 -3.13 -29.27
C ARG A 82 -15.98 -2.04 -29.16
N ASP A 83 -16.31 -0.99 -28.42
CA ASP A 83 -15.35 0.05 -28.05
C ASP A 83 -14.25 -0.52 -27.15
N GLY A 84 -13.08 0.10 -27.20
CA GLY A 84 -12.01 -0.22 -26.25
C GLY A 84 -12.39 0.24 -24.85
N TYR A 85 -11.98 -0.51 -23.82
CA TYR A 85 -12.30 -0.18 -22.43
C TYR A 85 -11.17 -0.59 -21.48
N PHE A 86 -11.18 0.00 -20.28
CA PHE A 86 -10.29 -0.37 -19.20
C PHE A 86 -11.02 -1.23 -18.18
N ASP A 87 -10.41 -2.36 -17.83
CA ASP A 87 -10.79 -3.19 -16.68
C ASP A 87 -9.88 -2.83 -15.50
N TYR A 88 -10.43 -2.18 -14.48
CA TYR A 88 -9.68 -1.68 -13.33
C TYR A 88 -9.67 -2.70 -12.19
N MET A 89 -8.49 -2.97 -11.65
CA MET A 89 -8.27 -3.92 -10.56
C MET A 89 -8.37 -3.27 -9.17
N PHE A 90 -8.91 -2.05 -9.10
CA PHE A 90 -9.15 -1.29 -7.88
C PHE A 90 -10.46 -0.51 -8.03
N ASP A 91 -11.10 -0.18 -6.90
CA ASP A 91 -12.37 0.53 -6.90
C ASP A 91 -12.18 2.04 -7.11
N ILE A 92 -12.59 2.49 -8.29
CA ILE A 92 -12.54 3.90 -8.70
C ILE A 92 -13.46 4.76 -7.82
N GLU A 93 -14.59 4.21 -7.34
CA GLU A 93 -15.62 4.92 -6.55
C GLU A 93 -15.31 4.94 -5.05
N ASN A 94 -14.67 3.91 -4.48
CA ASN A 94 -14.26 3.89 -3.06
C ASN A 94 -13.14 4.88 -2.73
N SER A 95 -12.63 5.61 -3.72
CA SER A 95 -11.92 6.87 -3.48
C SER A 95 -12.77 7.88 -2.64
N LYS A 96 -14.09 7.69 -2.54
CA LYS A 96 -15.05 8.62 -1.90
C LYS A 96 -15.98 8.04 -0.82
N ARG A 97 -15.93 6.75 -0.45
CA ARG A 97 -16.91 6.14 0.49
C ARG A 97 -16.25 5.53 1.71
N ALA A 98 -16.92 5.69 2.86
CA ALA A 98 -16.64 4.92 4.07
C ALA A 98 -16.95 3.44 3.79
N GLY A 99 -15.99 2.56 4.05
CA GLY A 99 -16.16 1.13 3.80
C GLY A 99 -17.23 0.49 4.70
N LYS A 100 -17.74 -0.67 4.30
CA LYS A 100 -18.82 -1.36 5.02
C LYS A 100 -18.25 -2.15 6.20
N PRO A 101 -18.94 -2.21 7.36
CA PRO A 101 -18.53 -3.04 8.49
C PRO A 101 -18.37 -4.50 8.09
N LYS A 102 -17.27 -5.14 8.52
CA LYS A 102 -17.13 -6.58 8.43
C LYS A 102 -18.02 -7.26 9.47
N ILE A 103 -18.74 -8.29 9.02
CA ILE A 103 -19.48 -9.20 9.88
C ILE A 103 -18.54 -10.38 10.16
N ALA A 104 -18.26 -10.67 11.43
CA ALA A 104 -17.48 -11.82 11.84
C ALA A 104 -18.28 -13.12 11.65
N GLU A 105 -17.60 -14.27 11.66
CA GLU A 105 -18.22 -15.60 11.45
C GLU A 105 -19.31 -15.93 12.48
N ASP A 106 -19.26 -15.31 13.66
CA ASP A 106 -20.24 -15.44 14.74
C ASP A 106 -21.44 -14.48 14.63
N GLY A 107 -21.49 -13.67 13.56
CA GLY A 107 -22.53 -12.66 13.34
C GLY A 107 -22.31 -11.33 14.08
N SER A 108 -21.23 -11.16 14.83
CA SER A 108 -20.87 -9.88 15.45
C SER A 108 -20.32 -8.90 14.40
N VAL A 109 -20.67 -7.62 14.53
CA VAL A 109 -20.26 -6.59 13.56
C VAL A 109 -19.06 -5.82 14.11
N ASN A 110 -17.91 -5.93 13.45
CA ASN A 110 -16.71 -5.18 13.81
C ASN A 110 -16.71 -3.81 13.11
N TYR A 111 -17.28 -2.82 13.79
CA TYR A 111 -17.32 -1.42 13.32
C TYR A 111 -15.92 -0.75 13.23
N LYS A 112 -14.85 -1.40 13.71
CA LYS A 112 -13.49 -0.85 13.64
C LYS A 112 -12.73 -1.26 12.38
N GLU A 113 -13.11 -2.35 11.72
CA GLU A 113 -12.48 -2.81 10.47
C GLU A 113 -13.35 -2.46 9.26
N LEU A 114 -13.33 -1.19 8.88
CA LEU A 114 -14.10 -0.69 7.73
C LEU A 114 -13.34 -0.82 6.40
N ASN A 115 -12.09 -1.27 6.38
CA ASN A 115 -11.25 -1.48 5.18
C ASN A 115 -11.36 -0.30 4.16
N ILE A 116 -11.32 0.93 4.68
CA ILE A 116 -11.64 2.15 3.91
C ILE A 116 -10.55 2.51 2.89
N VAL A 117 -9.34 1.98 3.06
CA VAL A 117 -8.18 2.35 2.25
C VAL A 117 -7.74 1.16 1.41
N GLU A 118 -8.13 1.18 0.15
CA GLU A 118 -7.56 0.26 -0.85
C GLU A 118 -6.14 0.74 -1.21
N CYS A 119 -5.14 -0.08 -0.90
CA CYS A 119 -3.74 0.17 -1.21
C CYS A 119 -3.27 -0.82 -2.26
N VAL A 120 -2.30 -0.39 -3.07
CA VAL A 120 -1.61 -1.23 -4.05
C VAL A 120 -0.13 -1.28 -3.74
N ASN A 121 0.49 -2.41 -4.05
CA ASN A 121 1.94 -2.58 -3.95
C ASN A 121 2.64 -2.27 -5.27
N ALA A 122 3.89 -1.84 -5.21
CA ALA A 122 4.75 -1.73 -6.38
C ALA A 122 4.78 -3.06 -7.16
N GLY A 123 4.58 -2.99 -8.47
CA GLY A 123 4.44 -4.12 -9.37
C GLY A 123 3.02 -4.70 -9.48
N GLN A 124 2.06 -4.28 -8.65
CA GLN A 124 0.68 -4.75 -8.74
C GLN A 124 -0.01 -4.21 -10.00
N VAL A 125 -0.81 -5.05 -10.66
CA VAL A 125 -1.62 -4.65 -11.82
C VAL A 125 -2.77 -3.75 -11.36
N LEU A 126 -2.89 -2.58 -11.99
CA LEU A 126 -3.90 -1.56 -11.70
C LEU A 126 -5.06 -1.60 -12.69
N ALA A 127 -4.74 -1.80 -13.96
CA ALA A 127 -5.73 -1.84 -15.03
C ALA A 127 -5.22 -2.66 -16.21
N LYS A 128 -6.18 -3.25 -16.95
CA LYS A 128 -5.95 -3.90 -18.24
C LYS A 128 -6.76 -3.17 -19.31
N TYR A 129 -6.10 -2.76 -20.37
CA TYR A 129 -6.74 -2.18 -21.54
C TYR A 129 -7.17 -3.27 -22.51
N HIS A 130 -8.44 -3.24 -22.89
CA HIS A 130 -9.00 -4.07 -23.95
C HIS A 130 -9.17 -3.18 -25.19
N PRO A 131 -8.40 -3.41 -26.27
CA PRO A 131 -8.53 -2.64 -27.50
C PRO A 131 -9.90 -2.80 -28.13
N LYS A 132 -10.29 -1.81 -28.95
CA LYS A 132 -11.53 -1.90 -29.72
C LYS A 132 -11.51 -3.14 -30.62
N VAL A 133 -12.69 -3.68 -30.89
CA VAL A 133 -12.90 -4.71 -31.91
C VAL A 133 -13.80 -4.09 -32.96
N ASP A 134 -13.29 -3.98 -34.19
CA ASP A 134 -14.07 -3.46 -35.30
C ASP A 134 -15.19 -4.45 -35.68
N GLY A 135 -16.33 -3.90 -36.09
CA GLY A 135 -17.43 -4.70 -36.60
C GLY A 135 -17.19 -5.17 -38.03
N VAL A 136 -17.96 -6.15 -38.48
CA VAL A 136 -17.94 -6.64 -39.86
C VAL A 136 -19.18 -6.11 -40.57
N ASN A 137 -18.97 -5.46 -41.72
CA ASN A 137 -20.07 -4.95 -42.53
C ASN A 137 -20.97 -6.09 -43.02
N GLY A 138 -22.28 -5.85 -43.01
CA GLY A 138 -23.24 -6.71 -43.68
C GLY A 138 -23.36 -6.40 -45.17
N THR A 139 -24.05 -7.25 -45.91
CA THR A 139 -24.35 -7.05 -47.34
C THR A 139 -25.75 -7.58 -47.64
N THR A 140 -26.62 -6.75 -48.21
CA THR A 140 -27.97 -7.15 -48.63
C THR A 140 -27.93 -8.06 -49.85
N VAL A 141 -29.04 -8.73 -50.18
CA VAL A 141 -29.15 -9.51 -51.43
C VAL A 141 -29.02 -8.64 -52.69
N THR A 142 -29.26 -7.33 -52.55
CA THR A 142 -29.07 -6.32 -53.61
C THR A 142 -27.64 -5.80 -53.75
N GLY A 143 -26.71 -6.29 -52.92
CA GLY A 143 -25.31 -5.87 -52.92
C GLY A 143 -25.04 -4.55 -52.19
N ASP A 144 -26.03 -3.97 -51.50
CA ASP A 144 -25.85 -2.78 -50.68
C ASP A 144 -25.07 -3.13 -49.40
N ILE A 145 -24.01 -2.38 -49.09
CA ILE A 145 -23.20 -2.59 -47.88
C ILE A 145 -23.91 -1.97 -46.66
N ILE A 146 -24.18 -2.79 -45.65
CA ILE A 146 -24.65 -2.33 -44.34
C ILE A 146 -23.41 -2.10 -43.45
N LYS A 147 -23.02 -0.83 -43.29
CA LYS A 147 -21.80 -0.48 -42.54
C LYS A 147 -21.96 -0.75 -41.05
N ALA A 148 -20.99 -1.46 -40.46
CA ALA A 148 -20.88 -1.59 -39.01
C ALA A 148 -20.53 -0.24 -38.37
N SER A 149 -21.02 -0.03 -37.15
CA SER A 149 -20.72 1.20 -36.40
C SER A 149 -19.22 1.35 -36.12
N LEU A 150 -18.67 2.54 -36.35
CA LEU A 150 -17.27 2.84 -36.03
C LEU A 150 -17.04 2.77 -34.51
N LYS A 151 -16.12 1.90 -34.09
CA LYS A 151 -15.69 1.78 -32.69
C LYS A 151 -14.43 2.60 -32.43
N LYS A 152 -14.30 3.08 -31.20
CA LYS A 152 -13.20 3.96 -30.78
C LYS A 152 -12.34 3.29 -29.71
N ASP A 153 -11.03 3.54 -29.81
CA ASP A 153 -10.10 3.24 -28.73
C ASP A 153 -10.18 4.32 -27.66
N MET A 154 -9.89 3.95 -26.41
CA MET A 154 -9.68 4.92 -25.35
C MET A 154 -8.23 5.42 -25.37
N PRO A 155 -8.00 6.70 -25.03
CA PRO A 155 -6.65 7.18 -24.84
C PRO A 155 -5.96 6.42 -23.69
N PRO A 156 -4.63 6.23 -23.75
CA PRO A 156 -3.88 5.64 -22.64
C PRO A 156 -4.10 6.40 -21.33
N LEU A 157 -4.10 5.69 -20.20
CA LEU A 157 -4.17 6.34 -18.89
C LEU A 157 -2.97 7.28 -18.72
N ARG A 158 -3.24 8.46 -18.17
CA ARG A 158 -2.24 9.48 -17.87
C ARG A 158 -2.16 9.67 -16.35
N GLY A 159 -1.00 10.07 -15.86
CA GLY A 159 -0.81 10.42 -14.45
C GLY A 159 0.57 10.02 -13.94
N LYS A 160 0.65 9.59 -12.66
CA LYS A 160 1.92 9.34 -11.96
C LYS A 160 1.85 8.11 -11.06
N GLY A 161 3.01 7.50 -10.82
CA GLY A 161 3.17 6.37 -9.91
C GLY A 161 2.82 5.00 -10.52
N PHE A 162 2.66 4.93 -11.84
CA PHE A 162 2.41 3.69 -12.57
C PHE A 162 3.14 3.69 -13.91
N SER A 163 3.44 2.49 -14.38
CA SER A 163 4.00 2.23 -15.70
C SER A 163 3.01 1.46 -16.58
N ARG A 164 3.21 1.57 -17.89
CA ARG A 164 2.47 0.83 -18.92
C ARG A 164 3.42 -0.17 -19.58
N SER A 165 2.96 -1.40 -19.79
CA SER A 165 3.70 -2.44 -20.50
C SER A 165 3.99 -2.04 -21.95
N GLU A 166 5.01 -2.67 -22.56
CA GLU A 166 5.44 -2.39 -23.93
C GLU A 166 4.34 -2.66 -24.98
N ASP A 167 3.52 -3.70 -24.76
CA ASP A 167 2.34 -4.01 -25.59
C ASP A 167 1.20 -2.99 -25.43
N GLY A 168 1.31 -2.11 -24.43
CA GLY A 168 0.33 -1.08 -24.13
C GLY A 168 -0.94 -1.57 -23.43
N LEU A 169 -1.01 -2.84 -23.00
CA LEU A 169 -2.24 -3.45 -22.49
C LEU A 169 -2.32 -3.48 -20.97
N THR A 170 -1.20 -3.50 -20.27
CA THR A 170 -1.16 -3.67 -18.81
C THR A 170 -0.58 -2.43 -18.13
N TYR A 171 -1.21 -2.01 -17.04
CA TYR A 171 -0.76 -0.89 -16.21
C TYR A 171 -0.41 -1.40 -14.83
N THR A 172 0.79 -1.11 -14.35
CA THR A 172 1.32 -1.61 -13.06
C THR A 172 1.78 -0.46 -12.18
N ALA A 173 1.60 -0.59 -10.87
CA ALA A 173 2.09 0.38 -9.90
C ALA A 173 3.63 0.43 -9.89
N ASP A 174 4.20 1.62 -9.83
CA ASP A 174 5.66 1.80 -9.66
C ASP A 174 6.05 1.88 -8.18
N ILE A 175 5.10 2.26 -7.32
CA ILE A 175 5.28 2.49 -5.89
C ILE A 175 4.13 1.89 -5.09
N ASP A 176 4.39 1.61 -3.82
CA ASP A 176 3.33 1.33 -2.84
C ASP A 176 2.51 2.61 -2.59
N GLY A 177 1.19 2.49 -2.50
CA GLY A 177 0.35 3.63 -2.14
C GLY A 177 -1.14 3.44 -2.43
N ARG A 178 -1.89 4.54 -2.40
CA ARG A 178 -3.32 4.56 -2.72
C ARG A 178 -3.53 4.98 -4.19
N PRO A 179 -4.16 4.15 -5.04
CA PRO A 179 -4.58 4.56 -6.37
C PRO A 179 -5.82 5.46 -6.27
N ALA A 180 -5.82 6.56 -7.04
CA ALA A 180 -6.97 7.44 -7.15
C ALA A 180 -7.06 8.05 -8.56
N MET A 181 -8.29 8.23 -9.06
CA MET A 181 -8.54 9.02 -10.25
C MET A 181 -8.80 10.49 -9.87
N LYS A 182 -7.86 11.38 -10.18
CA LYS A 182 -8.00 12.83 -10.00
C LYS A 182 -8.00 13.53 -11.34
N TYR A 183 -9.06 14.30 -11.63
CA TYR A 183 -9.20 15.06 -12.88
C TYR A 183 -8.99 14.21 -14.15
N GLY A 184 -9.40 12.94 -14.12
CA GLY A 184 -9.21 12.00 -15.23
C GLY A 184 -7.80 11.41 -15.35
N MET A 185 -6.92 11.65 -14.38
CA MET A 185 -5.57 11.07 -14.31
C MET A 185 -5.46 10.09 -13.15
N LEU A 186 -4.78 8.96 -13.39
CA LEU A 186 -4.48 7.95 -12.38
C LEU A 186 -3.25 8.39 -11.58
N GLU A 187 -3.40 8.56 -10.28
CA GLU A 187 -2.31 8.90 -9.38
C GLU A 187 -2.20 7.84 -8.29
N ILE A 188 -1.00 7.28 -8.12
CA ILE A 188 -0.66 6.52 -6.90
C ILE A 188 0.07 7.47 -5.97
N SER A 189 -0.51 7.66 -4.79
CA SER A 189 0.06 8.51 -3.74
C SER A 189 0.56 7.64 -2.59
N ASN A 190 1.82 7.85 -2.21
CA ASN A 190 2.40 7.31 -0.98
C ASN A 190 2.01 8.14 0.26
N VAL A 191 1.19 9.18 0.09
CA VAL A 191 0.59 9.97 1.17
C VAL A 191 -0.92 9.77 1.15
N PHE A 192 -1.49 9.41 2.29
CA PHE A 192 -2.93 9.32 2.48
C PHE A 192 -3.41 10.38 3.46
N GLU A 193 -4.44 11.14 3.09
CA GLU A 193 -5.07 12.14 3.94
C GLU A 193 -6.46 11.68 4.39
N VAL A 194 -6.66 11.62 5.70
CA VAL A 194 -7.96 11.45 6.35
C VAL A 194 -8.53 12.84 6.64
N SER A 195 -9.59 13.19 5.91
CA SER A 195 -10.35 14.42 6.12
C SER A 195 -11.23 14.28 7.35
N GLY A 196 -10.85 14.94 8.46
CA GLY A 196 -11.53 14.88 9.75
C GLY A 196 -10.87 13.93 10.74
N ASN A 197 -11.69 13.34 11.61
CA ASN A 197 -11.24 12.49 12.70
C ASN A 197 -11.05 11.04 12.24
N VAL A 198 -10.14 10.33 12.90
CA VAL A 198 -10.18 8.87 12.96
C VAL A 198 -11.04 8.48 14.15
N ASP A 199 -12.25 8.01 13.89
CA ASP A 199 -13.26 7.57 14.85
C ASP A 199 -14.00 6.32 14.36
N LEU A 200 -15.09 5.93 15.04
CA LEU A 200 -15.88 4.74 14.67
C LEU A 200 -16.51 4.82 13.27
N SER A 201 -16.68 6.02 12.70
CA SER A 201 -17.20 6.19 11.34
C SER A 201 -16.14 5.96 10.26
N THR A 202 -14.87 6.24 10.58
CA THR A 202 -13.72 5.95 9.71
C THR A 202 -13.06 4.61 10.01
N GLY A 203 -13.25 4.07 11.20
CA GLY A 203 -12.59 2.85 11.65
C GLY A 203 -11.07 3.01 11.79
N ASN A 204 -10.39 1.89 11.99
CA ASN A 204 -8.94 1.81 12.07
C ASN A 204 -8.31 2.07 10.70
N VAL A 205 -7.12 2.68 10.70
CA VAL A 205 -6.39 3.03 9.48
C VAL A 205 -5.07 2.27 9.43
N TYR A 206 -4.85 1.55 8.34
CA TYR A 206 -3.60 0.86 8.04
C TYR A 206 -3.13 1.34 6.67
N PHE A 207 -1.93 1.92 6.58
CA PHE A 207 -1.45 2.50 5.33
C PHE A 207 0.05 2.25 5.10
N ASN A 208 0.42 1.93 3.87
CA ASN A 208 1.83 1.79 3.48
C ASN A 208 2.31 3.11 2.87
N GLY A 209 2.73 4.03 3.73
CA GLY A 209 3.22 5.35 3.34
C GLY A 209 3.09 6.37 4.46
N ASP A 210 3.03 7.65 4.11
CA ASP A 210 2.77 8.74 5.06
C ASP A 210 1.27 8.94 5.23
N LEU A 211 0.85 9.25 6.46
CA LEU A 211 -0.55 9.48 6.80
C LEU A 211 -0.74 10.87 7.39
N ILE A 212 -1.73 11.61 6.88
CA ILE A 212 -2.14 12.90 7.40
C ILE A 212 -3.57 12.78 7.93
N VAL A 213 -3.77 13.05 9.21
CA VAL A 213 -5.09 13.16 9.84
C VAL A 213 -5.35 14.63 10.12
N THR A 214 -6.35 15.19 9.46
CA THR A 214 -6.66 16.63 9.61
C THR A 214 -7.42 16.96 10.90
N GLY A 215 -8.04 15.98 11.54
CA GLY A 215 -8.68 16.08 12.86
C GLY A 215 -7.96 15.28 13.95
N ASN A 216 -8.73 14.65 14.83
CA ASN A 216 -8.25 13.89 15.99
C ASN A 216 -8.18 12.38 15.68
N ILE A 217 -7.31 11.65 16.39
CA ILE A 217 -7.42 10.19 16.52
C ILE A 217 -8.09 9.91 17.85
N THR A 218 -9.33 9.42 17.80
CA THR A 218 -10.20 9.28 18.98
C THR A 218 -10.01 7.96 19.72
N SER A 219 -10.57 7.89 20.93
CA SER A 219 -10.42 6.78 21.87
C SER A 219 -10.72 5.41 21.26
N GLY A 220 -9.80 4.47 21.47
CA GLY A 220 -9.93 3.08 21.08
C GLY A 220 -9.74 2.80 19.58
N MET A 221 -9.30 3.79 18.80
CA MET A 221 -8.89 3.62 17.40
C MET A 221 -7.46 3.13 17.29
N VAL A 222 -7.17 2.46 16.18
CA VAL A 222 -5.83 1.98 15.83
C VAL A 222 -5.41 2.60 14.51
N VAL A 223 -4.24 3.23 14.50
CA VAL A 223 -3.63 3.79 13.30
C VAL A 223 -2.23 3.23 13.14
N LYS A 224 -1.95 2.59 12.01
CA LYS A 224 -0.60 2.06 11.70
C LYS A 224 -0.16 2.50 10.32
N THR A 225 1.05 3.00 10.20
CA THR A 225 1.63 3.35 8.91
C THR A 225 3.12 2.99 8.84
N THR A 226 3.62 2.71 7.64
CA THR A 226 5.06 2.44 7.42
C THR A 226 5.91 3.72 7.37
N GLY A 227 5.30 4.85 6.99
CA GLY A 227 5.93 6.18 6.97
C GLY A 227 5.62 7.03 8.20
N THR A 228 5.54 8.35 7.99
CA THR A 228 5.30 9.37 9.01
C THR A 228 3.80 9.59 9.22
N ILE A 229 3.36 9.77 10.47
CA ILE A 229 1.98 10.19 10.79
C ILE A 229 1.98 11.65 11.21
N THR A 230 1.18 12.47 10.54
CA THR A 230 0.90 13.86 10.95
C THR A 230 -0.55 13.99 11.40
N VAL A 231 -0.77 14.39 12.64
CA VAL A 231 -2.09 14.66 13.23
C VAL A 231 -2.22 16.16 13.47
N ASN A 232 -3.15 16.81 12.80
CA ASN A 232 -3.40 18.24 12.99
C ASN A 232 -4.20 18.54 14.28
N GLY A 233 -4.93 17.55 14.80
CA GLY A 233 -5.64 17.61 16.07
C GLY A 233 -4.87 16.96 17.23
N MET A 234 -5.61 16.22 18.06
CA MET A 234 -5.10 15.49 19.23
C MET A 234 -5.19 13.97 19.03
N ILE A 235 -4.40 13.23 19.82
CA ILE A 235 -4.55 11.78 19.97
C ILE A 235 -5.15 11.51 21.34
N GLU A 236 -6.27 10.81 21.39
CA GLU A 236 -7.03 10.52 22.61
C GLU A 236 -7.12 9.01 22.80
N ALA A 237 -6.48 8.44 23.84
CA ALA A 237 -6.59 7.04 24.24
C ALA A 237 -6.58 6.01 23.07
N ALA A 238 -5.65 6.18 22.13
CA ALA A 238 -5.57 5.41 20.89
C ALA A 238 -4.19 4.73 20.71
N ASP A 239 -4.14 3.71 19.85
CA ASP A 239 -2.90 3.02 19.48
C ASP A 239 -2.40 3.56 18.14
N VAL A 240 -1.24 4.22 18.14
CA VAL A 240 -0.67 4.88 16.96
C VAL A 240 0.75 4.39 16.74
N ILE A 241 1.00 3.75 15.59
CA ILE A 241 2.28 3.12 15.24
C ILE A 241 2.76 3.67 13.89
N ALA A 242 3.98 4.22 13.84
CA ALA A 242 4.61 4.74 12.63
C ALA A 242 6.01 4.14 12.42
N GLY A 243 6.30 3.69 11.21
CA GLY A 243 7.68 3.35 10.79
C GLY A 243 8.54 4.60 10.49
N GLY A 244 7.92 5.77 10.37
CA GLY A 244 8.57 7.08 10.39
C GLY A 244 8.29 7.82 11.70
N SER A 245 8.30 9.15 11.66
CA SER A 245 8.01 10.01 12.82
C SER A 245 6.50 10.15 13.10
N ILE A 246 6.13 10.54 14.31
CA ILE A 246 4.76 10.96 14.67
C ILE A 246 4.79 12.43 15.05
N LEU A 247 4.08 13.25 14.27
CA LEU A 247 3.92 14.68 14.51
C LEU A 247 2.47 14.98 14.89
N VAL A 248 2.25 15.45 16.10
CA VAL A 248 0.94 15.87 16.62
C VAL A 248 0.99 17.37 16.85
N LYS A 249 0.19 18.13 16.10
CA LYS A 249 0.10 19.59 16.30
C LYS A 249 -0.60 19.95 17.60
N GLY A 250 -1.51 19.10 18.09
CA GLY A 250 -2.11 19.17 19.41
C GLY A 250 -1.28 18.41 20.45
N GLY A 251 -1.95 17.73 21.38
CA GLY A 251 -1.32 16.89 22.40
C GLY A 251 -1.78 15.44 22.34
N ILE A 252 -1.16 14.62 23.18
CA ILE A 252 -1.46 13.21 23.37
C ILE A 252 -2.12 13.07 24.75
N LEU A 253 -3.41 12.75 24.75
CA LEU A 253 -4.24 12.52 25.92
C LEU A 253 -4.47 11.01 26.07
N GLY A 254 -3.59 10.34 26.80
CA GLY A 254 -3.53 8.89 26.77
C GLY A 254 -4.61 8.17 27.58
N GLY A 255 -5.19 8.81 28.60
CA GLY A 255 -6.20 8.16 29.46
C GLY A 255 -5.71 6.84 30.08
N SER A 256 -4.39 6.68 30.24
CA SER A 256 -3.68 5.45 30.63
C SER A 256 -3.86 4.26 29.67
N LYS A 257 -4.25 4.50 28.42
CA LYS A 257 -4.52 3.48 27.40
C LYS A 257 -3.82 3.74 26.06
N ALA A 258 -3.41 4.97 25.77
CA ALA A 258 -2.73 5.27 24.52
C ALA A 258 -1.33 4.67 24.48
N ASN A 259 -1.04 3.96 23.39
CA ASN A 259 0.29 3.47 23.06
C ASN A 259 0.74 4.13 21.76
N ILE A 260 1.78 4.96 21.86
CA ILE A 260 2.33 5.71 20.75
C ILE A 260 3.72 5.18 20.46
N GLN A 261 3.92 4.61 19.28
CA GLN A 261 5.19 4.03 18.87
C GLN A 261 5.63 4.59 17.53
N SER A 262 6.87 5.08 17.48
CA SER A 262 7.49 5.61 16.26
C SER A 262 8.90 5.04 16.15
N ASP A 263 9.31 4.62 14.95
CA ASP A 263 10.73 4.32 14.68
C ASP A 263 11.56 5.61 14.49
N GLY A 264 10.89 6.75 14.30
CA GLY A 264 11.47 8.09 14.24
C GLY A 264 11.25 8.92 15.51
N ASP A 265 10.99 10.22 15.32
CA ASP A 265 10.72 11.16 16.41
C ASP A 265 9.23 11.17 16.79
N VAL A 266 8.92 11.44 18.05
CA VAL A 266 7.56 11.81 18.49
C VAL A 266 7.55 13.28 18.92
N ILE A 267 6.73 14.07 18.23
CA ILE A 267 6.60 15.52 18.45
C ILE A 267 5.15 15.82 18.80
N ALA A 268 4.91 16.42 19.97
CA ALA A 268 3.57 16.83 20.42
C ALA A 268 3.65 18.09 21.28
N LEU A 269 2.55 18.83 21.47
CA LEU A 269 2.56 19.96 22.42
C LEU A 269 2.62 19.48 23.87
N PHE A 270 1.90 18.42 24.21
CA PHE A 270 1.91 17.84 25.55
C PHE A 270 1.62 16.35 25.48
N ILE A 271 2.11 15.61 26.47
CA ILE A 271 1.90 14.17 26.64
C ILE A 271 1.32 13.96 28.03
N GLU A 272 0.11 13.42 28.13
CA GLU A 272 -0.57 13.21 29.41
C GLU A 272 -1.07 11.76 29.52
N ASN A 273 -0.71 11.07 30.61
CA ASN A 273 -1.22 9.72 30.91
C ASN A 273 -1.07 8.73 29.73
N ALA A 274 0.06 8.75 29.03
CA ALA A 274 0.29 7.96 27.81
C ALA A 274 1.59 7.16 27.87
N ASN A 275 1.64 6.04 27.14
CA ASN A 275 2.88 5.31 26.86
C ASN A 275 3.42 5.76 25.49
N VAL A 276 4.64 6.29 25.47
CA VAL A 276 5.27 6.82 24.25
C VAL A 276 6.65 6.21 24.07
N ARG A 277 6.91 5.63 22.90
CA ARG A 277 8.20 5.07 22.49
C ARG A 277 8.63 5.67 21.16
N ALA A 278 9.76 6.37 21.17
CA ALA A 278 10.38 6.94 19.97
C ALA A 278 11.71 6.24 19.66
N GLY A 279 11.90 5.85 18.41
CA GLY A 279 13.15 5.29 17.88
C GLY A 279 14.24 6.33 17.68
N LEU A 280 13.90 7.62 17.78
CA LEU A 280 14.82 8.75 17.86
C LEU A 280 14.51 9.61 19.10
N ASN A 281 13.92 10.78 18.93
CA ASN A 281 13.72 11.76 20.01
C ASN A 281 12.24 11.92 20.39
N VAL A 282 12.00 12.38 21.62
CA VAL A 282 10.69 12.91 22.03
C VAL A 282 10.82 14.41 22.27
N LEU A 283 10.03 15.20 21.55
CA LEU A 283 10.00 16.65 21.63
C LEU A 283 8.60 17.11 22.07
N THR A 284 8.50 17.76 23.22
CA THR A 284 7.21 18.23 23.75
C THR A 284 7.35 19.47 24.62
N ASP A 285 6.28 20.23 24.83
CA ASP A 285 6.29 21.32 25.81
C ASP A 285 5.98 20.80 27.22
N CYS A 286 5.29 19.66 27.37
CA CYS A 286 4.94 19.15 28.71
C CYS A 286 4.76 17.62 28.71
N ILE A 287 5.15 16.99 29.82
CA ILE A 287 4.85 15.59 30.13
C ILE A 287 4.16 15.55 31.49
N VAL A 288 2.97 14.93 31.56
CA VAL A 288 2.20 14.75 32.78
C VAL A 288 1.89 13.27 32.96
N ASN A 289 2.49 12.65 33.97
CA ASN A 289 2.25 11.25 34.34
C ASN A 289 2.35 10.26 33.14
N GLY A 290 3.39 10.39 32.32
CA GLY A 290 3.63 9.53 31.15
C GLY A 290 4.69 8.46 31.40
N GLU A 291 4.66 7.39 30.62
CA GLU A 291 5.77 6.46 30.46
C GLU A 291 6.40 6.73 29.09
N VAL A 292 7.49 7.50 29.09
CA VAL A 292 8.10 8.02 27.87
C VAL A 292 9.50 7.44 27.71
N TYR A 293 9.74 6.82 26.56
CA TYR A 293 11.04 6.32 26.16
C TYR A 293 11.46 6.94 24.83
N ALA A 294 12.66 7.50 24.79
CA ALA A 294 13.33 7.91 23.55
C ALA A 294 14.63 7.14 23.39
N TYR A 295 14.89 6.66 22.18
CA TYR A 295 16.17 6.02 21.89
C TYR A 295 17.34 7.02 21.94
N GLN A 296 17.12 8.30 21.64
CA GLN A 296 18.14 9.34 21.72
C GLN A 296 17.85 10.29 22.88
N ASP A 297 17.12 11.38 22.62
CA ASP A 297 16.89 12.46 23.57
C ASP A 297 15.40 12.63 23.89
N VAL A 298 15.12 13.02 25.13
CA VAL A 298 13.84 13.63 25.50
C VAL A 298 14.09 15.11 25.78
N VAL A 299 13.45 15.98 25.01
CA VAL A 299 13.57 17.44 25.17
C VAL A 299 12.19 18.03 25.44
N VAL A 300 12.02 18.47 26.68
CA VAL A 300 10.81 19.10 27.21
C VAL A 300 11.08 20.59 27.43
N THR A 301 11.25 21.31 26.35
CA THR A 301 11.59 22.74 26.38
C THR A 301 10.65 23.49 25.46
N LYS A 302 10.23 24.67 25.89
CA LYS A 302 9.32 25.53 25.13
C LYS A 302 9.82 25.76 23.70
N LYS A 303 9.13 25.16 22.72
CA LYS A 303 9.28 25.55 21.29
C LYS A 303 8.10 26.37 20.80
N SER A 304 6.93 26.25 21.43
CA SER A 304 5.71 26.96 21.03
C SER A 304 5.62 28.35 21.68
N THR A 305 5.54 29.40 20.86
CA THR A 305 5.33 30.79 21.29
C THR A 305 3.93 31.05 21.87
N LYS A 306 3.01 30.08 21.79
CA LYS A 306 1.58 30.28 22.11
C LYS A 306 1.17 30.00 23.56
N SER A 307 1.84 29.11 24.28
CA SER A 307 1.34 28.57 25.56
C SER A 307 1.88 29.27 26.82
N GLY A 308 2.86 30.17 26.69
CA GLY A 308 3.38 31.00 27.79
C GLY A 308 4.12 30.26 28.92
N LYS A 309 3.90 28.95 29.11
CA LYS A 309 4.40 28.15 30.24
C LYS A 309 5.74 27.47 29.91
N ALA A 310 6.58 27.29 30.93
CA ALA A 310 7.89 26.62 30.83
C ALA A 310 7.74 25.10 30.62
N GLY A 311 8.68 24.49 29.92
CA GLY A 311 8.64 23.07 29.58
C GLY A 311 8.76 22.18 30.82
N SER A 312 7.74 21.40 31.15
CA SER A 312 7.67 20.73 32.46
C SER A 312 7.47 19.22 32.38
N ILE A 313 8.19 18.46 33.20
CA ILE A 313 7.96 17.03 33.44
C ILE A 313 7.36 16.87 34.82
N ILE A 314 6.11 16.40 34.89
CA ILE A 314 5.32 16.31 36.11
C ILE A 314 4.83 14.87 36.27
N GLY A 315 5.55 14.08 37.06
CA GLY A 315 5.19 12.68 37.32
C GLY A 315 5.47 11.73 36.15
N GLY A 316 5.49 10.43 36.46
CA GLY A 316 5.73 9.36 35.50
C GLY A 316 7.21 8.97 35.39
N THR A 317 7.52 8.21 34.35
CA THR A 317 8.87 7.69 34.07
C THR A 317 9.30 8.15 32.68
N VAL A 318 10.42 8.89 32.61
CA VAL A 318 10.98 9.38 31.35
C VAL A 318 12.37 8.82 31.20
N THR A 319 12.63 8.11 30.11
CA THR A 319 13.91 7.46 29.83
C THR A 319 14.46 7.86 28.46
N ALA A 320 15.75 8.16 28.37
CA ALA A 320 16.44 8.48 27.12
C ALA A 320 17.86 7.92 27.13
N ASN A 321 18.39 7.38 26.03
CA ASN A 321 19.76 6.83 26.12
C ASN A 321 20.82 7.94 26.28
N ARG A 322 20.62 9.14 25.72
CA ARG A 322 21.64 10.21 25.71
C ARG A 322 21.31 11.40 26.62
N LEU A 323 20.15 12.03 26.44
CA LEU A 323 19.82 13.28 27.12
C LEU A 323 18.36 13.34 27.55
N ILE A 324 18.12 13.78 28.79
CA ILE A 324 16.84 14.35 29.19
C ILE A 324 17.06 15.83 29.51
N LYS A 325 16.37 16.72 28.82
CA LYS A 325 16.41 18.17 29.06
C LYS A 325 15.00 18.70 29.28
N ALA A 326 14.76 19.40 30.38
CA ALA A 326 13.51 20.08 30.64
C ALA A 326 13.72 21.42 31.36
N ASP A 327 12.74 22.33 31.29
CA ASP A 327 12.78 23.55 32.11
C ASP A 327 12.50 23.20 33.57
N ASN A 328 11.34 22.61 33.87
CA ASN A 328 10.97 22.20 35.22
C ASN A 328 10.81 20.68 35.31
N ILE A 329 11.29 20.09 36.40
CA ILE A 329 11.27 18.65 36.63
C ILE A 329 10.69 18.37 38.03
N GLY A 330 9.66 17.54 38.06
CA GLY A 330 8.91 17.22 39.26
C GLY A 330 7.85 18.28 39.58
N ALA A 331 7.17 18.09 40.71
CA ALA A 331 6.23 19.05 41.26
C ALA A 331 6.13 18.91 42.78
N LEU A 332 5.82 20.01 43.46
CA LEU A 332 5.56 20.05 44.91
C LEU A 332 4.39 19.15 45.34
N THR A 333 3.52 18.76 44.42
CA THR A 333 2.40 17.85 44.67
C THR A 333 2.84 16.42 44.99
N GLY A 334 4.14 16.10 44.92
CA GLY A 334 4.70 14.81 45.33
C GLY A 334 4.42 13.67 44.34
N MET A 335 3.99 13.97 43.11
CA MET A 335 3.87 12.96 42.07
C MET A 335 5.23 12.35 41.77
N LYS A 336 5.32 11.02 41.92
CA LYS A 336 6.56 10.27 41.67
C LYS A 336 7.06 10.54 40.24
N THR A 337 8.23 11.16 40.15
CA THR A 337 8.88 11.51 38.89
C THR A 337 10.22 10.79 38.82
N GLU A 338 10.41 9.96 37.81
CA GLU A 338 11.62 9.16 37.61
C GLU A 338 12.23 9.47 36.24
N LEU A 339 13.49 9.89 36.23
CA LEU A 339 14.24 10.18 35.02
C LEU A 339 15.40 9.19 34.88
N GLY A 340 15.50 8.54 33.72
CA GLY A 340 16.56 7.59 33.41
C GLY A 340 17.35 8.00 32.17
N VAL A 341 18.68 8.10 32.28
CA VAL A 341 19.54 8.20 31.10
C VAL A 341 20.70 7.22 31.12
N GLY A 342 21.31 7.01 29.95
CA GLY A 342 22.40 6.06 29.78
C GLY A 342 21.91 4.63 29.52
N ILE A 343 22.80 3.66 29.69
CA ILE A 343 22.49 2.25 29.42
C ILE A 343 22.38 1.47 30.71
N PRO A 344 21.23 0.82 30.99
CA PRO A 344 21.09 -0.07 32.13
C PRO A 344 22.09 -1.23 32.07
N TYR A 345 22.64 -1.65 33.22
CA TYR A 345 23.57 -2.78 33.34
C TYR A 345 23.07 -4.06 32.65
N LYS A 346 21.76 -4.33 32.72
CA LYS A 346 21.15 -5.50 32.09
C LYS A 346 21.37 -5.53 30.57
N VAL A 347 21.19 -4.39 29.91
CA VAL A 347 21.41 -4.24 28.46
C VAL A 347 22.89 -4.42 28.12
N HIS A 348 23.78 -3.86 28.93
CA HIS A 348 25.23 -4.04 28.77
C HIS A 348 25.66 -5.50 28.94
N ARG A 349 25.11 -6.20 29.94
CA ARG A 349 25.37 -7.62 30.19
C ARG A 349 24.86 -8.50 29.05
N GLU A 350 23.65 -8.24 28.54
CA GLU A 350 23.09 -8.96 27.39
C GLU A 350 23.98 -8.79 26.14
N TYR A 351 24.45 -7.57 25.87
CA TYR A 351 25.43 -7.31 24.81
C TYR A 351 26.72 -8.12 25.00
N MET A 352 27.28 -8.16 26.20
CA MET A 352 28.48 -8.97 26.47
C MET A 352 28.24 -10.47 26.23
N GLY A 353 27.05 -10.98 26.57
CA GLY A 353 26.65 -12.34 26.25
C GLY A 353 26.59 -12.62 24.74
N PHE A 354 25.94 -11.74 23.97
CA PHE A 354 25.89 -11.85 22.51
C PHE A 354 27.27 -11.73 21.86
N LYS A 355 28.14 -10.87 22.40
CA LYS A 355 29.51 -10.71 21.93
C LYS A 355 30.34 -11.97 22.13
N MET A 356 30.21 -12.62 23.30
CA MET A 356 30.88 -13.89 23.59
C MET A 356 30.40 -15.00 22.65
N GLU A 357 29.09 -15.08 22.39
CA GLU A 357 28.51 -16.02 21.41
C GLU A 357 29.05 -15.77 19.99
N LEU A 358 29.18 -14.51 19.58
CA LEU A 358 29.76 -14.14 18.29
C LEU A 358 31.22 -14.56 18.17
N GLU A 359 32.03 -14.32 19.20
CA GLU A 359 33.45 -14.71 19.24
C GLU A 359 33.60 -16.24 19.18
N ASN A 360 32.79 -16.99 19.94
CA ASN A 360 32.76 -18.45 19.88
C ASN A 360 32.37 -18.96 18.48
N ALA A 361 31.34 -18.37 17.88
CA ALA A 361 30.88 -18.75 16.55
C ALA A 361 31.91 -18.46 15.46
N GLN A 362 32.65 -17.35 15.56
CA GLN A 362 33.75 -17.01 14.65
C GLN A 362 34.93 -17.98 14.80
N ALA A 363 35.28 -18.36 16.03
CA ALA A 363 36.33 -19.34 16.29
C ALA A 363 35.98 -20.73 15.70
N GLU A 364 34.73 -21.17 15.84
CA GLU A 364 34.25 -22.40 15.20
C GLU A 364 34.24 -22.32 13.68
N LEU A 365 33.79 -21.20 13.11
CA LEU A 365 33.83 -21.00 11.65
C LEU A 365 35.27 -21.08 11.13
N SER A 366 36.23 -20.46 11.82
CA SER A 366 37.64 -20.55 11.48
C SER A 366 38.18 -22.00 11.53
N LYS A 367 37.76 -22.81 12.51
CA LYS A 367 38.11 -24.23 12.56
C LYS A 367 37.54 -25.00 11.37
N ILE A 368 36.29 -24.74 10.98
CA ILE A 368 35.65 -25.36 9.80
C ILE A 368 36.41 -24.97 8.52
N GLU A 369 36.77 -23.70 8.37
CA GLU A 369 37.54 -23.22 7.21
C GLU A 369 38.93 -23.87 7.11
N ASN A 370 39.62 -23.99 8.24
CA ASN A 370 40.90 -24.71 8.29
C ASN A 370 40.74 -26.20 7.93
N ALA A 371 39.67 -26.86 8.42
CA ALA A 371 39.37 -28.24 8.07
C ALA A 371 39.11 -28.43 6.56
N ILE A 372 38.37 -27.50 5.94
CA ILE A 372 38.14 -27.49 4.48
C ILE A 372 39.47 -27.37 3.74
N ALA A 373 40.31 -26.41 4.11
CA ALA A 373 41.62 -26.18 3.48
C ALA A 373 42.55 -27.41 3.61
N MET A 374 42.49 -28.14 4.73
CA MET A 374 43.24 -29.39 4.90
C MET A 374 42.72 -30.52 4.00
N VAL A 375 41.40 -30.65 3.82
CA VAL A 375 40.79 -31.66 2.94
C VAL A 375 41.14 -31.38 1.47
N GLU A 376 41.20 -30.10 1.07
CA GLU A 376 41.53 -29.70 -0.30
C GLU A 376 43.01 -29.93 -0.67
N LYS A 377 43.92 -29.94 0.31
CA LYS A 377 45.35 -30.19 0.10
C LYS A 377 45.73 -31.67 -0.02
N ARG A 378 44.82 -32.62 0.27
CA ARG A 378 45.10 -34.07 0.21
C ARG A 378 44.89 -34.63 -1.20
N GLN A 379 45.77 -35.53 -1.65
CA GLN A 379 45.53 -36.33 -2.85
C GLN A 379 44.37 -37.32 -2.58
N GLY A 380 43.33 -37.28 -3.42
CA GLY A 380 42.09 -38.05 -3.23
C GLY A 380 41.09 -37.35 -2.32
N VAL A 381 40.46 -36.28 -2.82
CA VAL A 381 39.48 -35.48 -2.06
C VAL A 381 38.27 -36.34 -1.67
N ASN A 382 38.00 -36.46 -0.37
CA ASN A 382 36.76 -37.06 0.12
C ASN A 382 35.59 -36.09 -0.10
N ILE A 383 34.87 -36.29 -1.20
CA ILE A 383 33.77 -35.41 -1.67
C ILE A 383 32.64 -35.31 -0.63
N GLU A 384 32.31 -36.42 0.05
CA GLU A 384 31.24 -36.44 1.05
C GLU A 384 31.59 -35.60 2.28
N LEU A 385 32.82 -35.76 2.81
CA LEU A 385 33.32 -34.97 3.93
C LEU A 385 33.40 -33.48 3.57
N ARG A 386 33.90 -33.16 2.36
CA ARG A 386 33.96 -31.78 1.86
C ARG A 386 32.56 -31.16 1.79
N THR A 387 31.57 -31.89 1.30
CA THR A 387 30.18 -31.41 1.19
C THR A 387 29.57 -31.13 2.57
N LYS A 388 29.81 -32.01 3.55
CA LYS A 388 29.36 -31.80 4.95
C LYS A 388 29.99 -30.55 5.57
N LEU A 389 31.30 -30.34 5.37
CA LEU A 389 32.00 -29.16 5.89
C LEU A 389 31.54 -27.85 5.23
N ILE A 390 31.26 -27.87 3.93
CA ILE A 390 30.73 -26.68 3.22
C ILE A 390 29.33 -26.32 3.75
N LYS A 391 28.45 -27.29 3.97
CA LYS A 391 27.14 -27.04 4.59
C LYS A 391 27.29 -26.42 5.99
N ALA A 392 28.12 -27.04 6.83
CA ALA A 392 28.41 -26.51 8.17
C ALA A 392 29.00 -25.08 8.12
N LYS A 393 29.85 -24.78 7.12
CA LYS A 393 30.37 -23.43 6.89
C LYS A 393 29.24 -22.44 6.58
N ILE A 394 28.32 -22.78 5.68
CA ILE A 394 27.21 -21.91 5.29
C ILE A 394 26.30 -21.63 6.51
N ASP A 395 25.92 -22.67 7.25
CA ASP A 395 25.07 -22.54 8.43
C ASP A 395 25.75 -21.67 9.50
N LYS A 396 27.04 -21.94 9.79
CA LYS A 396 27.78 -21.19 10.79
C LYS A 396 28.08 -19.76 10.36
N ALA A 397 28.38 -19.52 9.08
CA ALA A 397 28.54 -18.17 8.54
C ALA A 397 27.24 -17.35 8.64
N SER A 398 26.10 -17.98 8.38
CA SER A 398 24.77 -17.34 8.53
C SER A 398 24.49 -16.98 10.00
N TYR A 399 24.86 -17.87 10.93
CA TYR A 399 24.78 -17.61 12.37
C TYR A 399 25.69 -16.45 12.81
N VAL A 400 26.96 -16.44 12.35
CA VAL A 400 27.90 -15.33 12.60
C VAL A 400 27.37 -14.01 12.07
N TYR A 401 26.81 -14.00 10.85
CA TYR A 401 26.21 -12.81 10.26
C TYR A 401 25.08 -12.25 11.14
N LYS A 402 24.15 -13.11 11.56
CA LYS A 402 23.03 -12.72 12.45
C LYS A 402 23.50 -12.12 13.77
N TYR A 403 24.44 -12.78 14.47
CA TYR A 403 24.93 -12.29 15.77
C TYR A 403 25.79 -11.02 15.62
N ARG A 404 26.52 -10.87 14.52
CA ARG A 404 27.24 -9.64 14.20
C ARG A 404 26.29 -8.47 14.08
N GLU A 405 25.19 -8.61 13.34
CA GLU A 405 24.21 -7.55 13.18
C GLU A 405 23.58 -7.12 14.51
N ILE A 406 23.26 -8.09 15.39
CA ILE A 406 22.77 -7.84 16.74
C ILE A 406 23.80 -7.08 17.58
N CYS A 407 25.06 -7.54 17.57
CA CYS A 407 26.14 -6.90 18.33
C CYS A 407 26.41 -5.47 17.84
N GLU A 408 26.44 -5.24 16.53
CA GLU A 408 26.65 -3.90 15.96
C GLU A 408 25.52 -2.92 16.32
N LYS A 409 24.26 -3.39 16.38
CA LYS A 409 23.13 -2.58 16.83
C LYS A 409 23.24 -2.26 18.33
N ALA A 410 23.54 -3.26 19.15
CA ALA A 410 23.69 -3.09 20.60
C ALA A 410 24.89 -2.21 20.96
N GLU A 411 26.02 -2.35 20.27
CA GLU A 411 27.22 -1.54 20.48
C GLU A 411 26.98 -0.07 20.10
N ARG A 412 26.28 0.18 18.99
CA ARG A 412 25.84 1.55 18.63
C ARG A 412 25.01 2.17 19.75
N ASN A 413 24.05 1.42 20.29
CA ASN A 413 23.23 1.87 21.41
C ASN A 413 24.08 2.20 22.65
N ILE A 414 24.98 1.27 23.03
CA ILE A 414 25.88 1.45 24.19
C ILE A 414 26.79 2.65 24.02
N ASN A 415 27.34 2.86 22.83
CA ASN A 415 28.21 4.00 22.57
C ASN A 415 27.43 5.32 22.60
N MET A 416 26.16 5.32 22.21
CA MET A 416 25.33 6.52 22.17
C MET A 416 24.96 7.05 23.56
N GLY A 417 24.77 6.15 24.53
CA GLY A 417 24.53 6.54 25.93
C GLY A 417 25.79 6.89 26.73
N LYS A 418 26.98 6.83 26.13
CA LYS A 418 28.21 7.27 26.81
C LYS A 418 28.14 8.75 27.13
N GLY A 419 28.39 9.08 28.40
CA GLY A 419 28.36 10.47 28.87
C GLY A 419 26.95 11.05 28.93
N ALA A 420 25.93 10.19 29.01
CA ALA A 420 24.54 10.60 29.16
C ALA A 420 24.34 11.50 30.39
N TYR A 421 23.40 12.43 30.25
CA TYR A 421 23.20 13.48 31.25
C TYR A 421 21.78 14.02 31.27
N ILE A 422 21.41 14.59 32.41
CA ILE A 422 20.10 15.20 32.64
C ILE A 422 20.31 16.70 32.87
N VAL A 423 19.47 17.52 32.25
CA VAL A 423 19.51 18.98 32.36
C VAL A 423 18.16 19.50 32.82
N ALA A 424 18.16 20.24 33.93
CA ALA A 424 17.07 21.12 34.33
C ALA A 424 17.51 22.57 34.03
N THR A 425 16.88 23.23 33.06
CA THR A 425 17.19 24.63 32.73
C THR A 425 16.55 25.61 33.72
N GLY A 426 15.38 25.26 34.27
CA GLY A 426 14.71 25.89 35.40
C GLY A 426 14.90 25.07 36.67
N THR A 427 13.80 24.59 37.26
CA THR A 427 13.80 24.00 38.61
C THR A 427 13.65 22.47 38.58
N ILE A 428 14.44 21.75 39.38
CA ILE A 428 14.18 20.35 39.73
C ILE A 428 13.79 20.26 41.21
N HIS A 429 12.61 19.73 41.48
CA HIS A 429 12.07 19.66 42.84
C HIS A 429 12.58 18.43 43.62
N ALA A 430 12.52 18.52 44.95
CA ALA A 430 12.77 17.41 45.86
C ALA A 430 11.87 16.20 45.57
N GLY A 431 12.40 15.00 45.80
CA GLY A 431 11.72 13.72 45.59
C GLY A 431 11.82 13.15 44.16
N VAL A 432 12.41 13.88 43.21
CA VAL A 432 12.70 13.36 41.86
C VAL A 432 13.77 12.27 41.96
N ILE A 433 13.53 11.15 41.27
CA ILE A 433 14.48 10.03 41.20
C ILE A 433 15.26 10.16 39.90
N LEU A 434 16.58 10.23 39.98
CA LEU A 434 17.48 10.23 38.83
C LEU A 434 18.21 8.90 38.75
N LYS A 435 18.24 8.32 37.54
CA LYS A 435 19.02 7.14 37.19
C LYS A 435 19.92 7.49 36.03
N ILE A 436 21.24 7.35 36.21
CA ILE A 436 22.23 7.56 35.15
C ILE A 436 23.08 6.28 35.09
N ASP A 437 22.89 5.51 34.03
CA ASP A 437 23.39 4.13 33.90
C ASP A 437 22.96 3.24 35.09
N GLU A 438 23.89 2.95 36.00
CA GLU A 438 23.69 2.12 37.20
C GLU A 438 23.50 2.96 38.47
N ALA A 439 23.91 4.22 38.44
CA ALA A 439 23.82 5.11 39.58
C ALA A 439 22.39 5.61 39.73
N THR A 440 21.87 5.56 40.96
CA THR A 440 20.54 6.10 41.29
C THR A 440 20.69 7.08 42.45
N THR A 441 20.02 8.23 42.34
CA THR A 441 19.93 9.20 43.45
C THR A 441 18.51 9.75 43.53
N VAL A 442 18.11 10.13 44.73
CA VAL A 442 16.90 10.92 44.96
C VAL A 442 17.33 12.35 45.22
N ILE A 443 16.67 13.31 44.57
CA ILE A 443 16.87 14.73 44.80
C ILE A 443 16.33 15.08 46.18
N ASP A 444 17.21 15.57 47.04
CA ASP A 444 16.96 15.87 48.45
C ASP A 444 16.37 17.27 48.67
N ASP A 445 16.79 18.24 47.87
CA ASP A 445 16.32 19.62 47.90
C ASP A 445 16.09 20.17 46.48
N GLU A 446 15.49 21.35 46.37
CA GLU A 446 15.25 22.01 45.11
C GLU A 446 16.54 22.60 44.51
N TYR A 447 16.80 22.29 43.23
CA TYR A 447 17.93 22.87 42.50
C TYR A 447 17.45 23.67 41.28
N ASN A 448 18.20 24.72 40.93
CA ASN A 448 17.90 25.60 39.81
C ASN A 448 19.05 25.61 38.80
N SER A 449 18.71 25.55 37.51
CA SER A 449 19.64 25.55 36.37
C SER A 449 20.82 24.60 36.61
N ILE A 450 20.56 23.31 36.54
CA ILE A 450 21.50 22.27 36.97
C ILE A 450 21.63 21.14 35.94
N VAL A 451 22.82 20.55 35.88
CA VAL A 451 23.17 19.41 35.04
C VAL A 451 23.61 18.26 35.93
N PHE A 452 23.03 17.07 35.74
CA PHE A 452 23.44 15.84 36.42
C PHE A 452 24.17 14.93 35.44
N LYS A 453 25.33 14.44 35.88
CA LYS A 453 26.16 13.47 35.14
C LYS A 453 26.66 12.39 36.08
N ARG A 454 26.87 11.19 35.55
CA ARG A 454 27.62 10.16 36.26
C ARG A 454 29.11 10.47 36.21
N LYS A 455 29.78 10.48 37.36
CA LYS A 455 31.23 10.39 37.48
C LYS A 455 31.54 9.20 38.38
N GLU A 456 32.27 8.22 37.84
CA GLU A 456 32.54 6.94 38.50
C GLU A 456 31.22 6.28 38.94
N ASP A 457 31.00 6.08 40.24
CA ASP A 457 29.81 5.40 40.77
C ASP A 457 28.76 6.34 41.37
N LYS A 458 28.91 7.66 41.16
CA LYS A 458 28.00 8.66 41.73
C LYS A 458 27.45 9.60 40.67
N ILE A 459 26.22 10.06 40.91
CA ILE A 459 25.63 11.18 40.18
C ILE A 459 26.13 12.47 40.84
N VAL A 460 26.76 13.31 40.04
CA VAL A 460 27.26 14.64 40.44
C VAL A 460 26.51 15.72 39.68
N SER A 461 26.40 16.90 40.29
CA SER A 461 25.68 18.02 39.73
C SER A 461 26.59 19.21 39.41
N PHE A 462 26.24 19.97 38.37
CA PHE A 462 26.96 21.16 37.90
C PHE A 462 25.95 22.26 37.58
N LYS A 463 26.34 23.53 37.78
CA LYS A 463 25.52 24.64 37.31
C LYS A 463 25.39 24.60 35.79
N TYR A 464 24.16 24.59 35.28
CA TYR A 464 23.87 24.74 33.87
C TYR A 464 24.21 26.16 33.43
N THR A 465 25.04 26.26 32.40
CA THR A 465 25.30 27.52 31.71
C THR A 465 24.86 27.31 30.27
N PRO A 466 23.91 28.10 29.75
CA PRO A 466 23.52 27.99 28.35
C PRO A 466 24.75 28.27 27.45
N PRO A 467 24.86 27.63 26.28
CA PRO A 467 25.89 27.98 25.31
C PRO A 467 25.78 29.47 25.00
N THR A 468 26.90 30.20 25.02
CA THR A 468 26.96 31.55 24.46
C THR A 468 26.64 31.48 22.98
N GLU A 469 25.63 32.24 22.54
CA GLU A 469 25.22 32.35 21.13
C GLU A 469 26.35 32.80 20.20
#